data_AF-A0A804M2E1-F1
#
_entry.id   AF-A0A804M2E1-F1
#
_cell.length_a   1.000
_cell.length_b   1.000
_cell.length_c   1.000
_cell.angle_alpha   90.00
_cell.angle_beta   90.00
_cell.angle_gamma   90.00
#
_symmetry.space_group_name_H-M   'P 1'
#
loop_
_entity.id
_entity.type
_entity.pdbx_description
1 polymer ?
#
loop_
_entity_poly.entity_id
_entity_poly.type
_entity_poly.pdbx_seq_one_letter_code
_entity_poly.pdbx_strand_id
1 'polypeptide(L)'
;MDGVRCMESPAAGDAPHSSFRTLGPTLLVSMGYLDFGKWLVAVEAGSRFGYDLVLLVLLFNLSAILCQYLSSCIGIVTKKNLAEICHQEYDQKICVVLGLQAGLSLLTSEFTMIAGIVVGFNLVFESNNPITVVCFTSVVVNLLPYTLSLLDKRKAGMFNAYASGFTLVCFVLGLLVSHPKTPVNTNVMFPKLSGESAYSLMVLLGTNIIVHNFYTHSSVVQVQRRFQGHTLGTLFHDHLFSVLFAFSGIFLVNYILMSSAVDESKNTMAINFQDARQLMNQANQ
;
A
#
# COMPACT_ATOMS: atom_id res chain seq x y z
N MET A 1 7.04 -3.64 20.42
CA MET A 1 5.83 -4.30 20.96
C MET A 1 4.89 -3.34 21.71
N ASP A 2 5.32 -2.14 22.13
CA ASP A 2 4.43 -1.16 22.78
C ASP A 2 3.58 -0.32 21.81
N GLY A 3 3.97 -0.20 20.54
CA GLY A 3 3.15 0.45 19.51
C GLY A 3 1.81 -0.25 19.24
N VAL A 4 1.75 -1.58 19.38
CA VAL A 4 0.53 -2.38 19.19
C VAL A 4 -0.45 -2.19 20.35
N ARG A 5 0.04 -1.91 21.57
CA ARG A 5 -0.81 -1.53 22.71
C ARG A 5 -1.45 -0.14 22.51
N CYS A 6 -0.84 0.75 21.73
CA CYS A 6 -1.48 2.03 21.37
C CYS A 6 -2.80 1.85 20.58
N MET A 7 -2.98 0.68 19.95
CA MET A 7 -4.18 0.31 19.19
C MET A 7 -5.35 -0.20 20.07
N GLU A 8 -5.20 -0.20 21.41
CA GLU A 8 -6.16 -0.74 22.39
C GLU A 8 -7.53 -0.02 22.42
N SER A 9 -7.67 1.19 21.89
CA SER A 9 -8.77 2.08 22.28
C SER A 9 -9.72 2.67 21.20
N PRO A 10 -9.86 2.13 19.98
CA PRO A 10 -11.00 2.49 19.12
C PRO A 10 -12.33 1.86 19.56
N ALA A 11 -12.32 0.80 20.37
CA ALA A 11 -13.46 -0.13 20.49
C ALA A 11 -14.36 0.05 21.74
N ALA A 12 -14.12 1.07 22.57
CA ALA A 12 -14.88 1.31 23.81
C ALA A 12 -15.86 2.50 23.67
N GLY A 13 -16.69 2.47 22.64
CA GLY A 13 -17.83 3.38 22.47
C GLY A 13 -18.97 2.65 21.79
N ASP A 14 -20.15 2.65 22.43
CA ASP A 14 -21.38 2.02 21.96
C ASP A 14 -21.76 2.52 20.55
N ALA A 15 -21.52 1.69 19.53
CA ALA A 15 -22.08 1.87 18.20
C ALA A 15 -22.52 0.49 17.65
N PRO A 16 -23.77 0.36 17.15
CA PRO A 16 -24.38 -0.94 16.93
C PRO A 16 -24.15 -1.47 15.51
N HIS A 17 -22.92 -1.65 15.03
CA HIS A 17 -22.68 -2.45 13.81
C HIS A 17 -21.28 -3.09 13.83
N SER A 18 -21.20 -4.44 13.84
CA SER A 18 -19.95 -5.20 13.99
C SER A 18 -18.91 -4.94 12.91
N SER A 19 -19.33 -4.52 11.71
CA SER A 19 -18.46 -4.38 10.54
C SER A 19 -17.50 -3.18 10.63
N PHE A 20 -17.96 -2.04 11.18
CA PHE A 20 -17.13 -0.82 11.28
C PHE A 20 -15.98 -0.94 12.30
N ARG A 21 -16.17 -1.75 13.34
CA ARG A 21 -15.16 -1.95 14.40
C ARG A 21 -13.98 -2.82 13.92
N THR A 22 -14.23 -3.71 12.97
CA THR A 22 -13.24 -4.60 12.32
C THR A 22 -12.54 -3.90 11.14
N LEU A 23 -13.21 -2.92 10.54
CA LEU A 23 -12.70 -2.16 9.40
C LEU A 23 -11.51 -1.28 9.77
N GLY A 24 -11.56 -0.58 10.91
CA GLY A 24 -10.53 0.39 11.32
C GLY A 24 -9.10 -0.19 11.37
N PRO A 25 -8.86 -1.29 12.09
CA PRO A 25 -7.54 -1.92 12.16
C PRO A 25 -7.07 -2.48 10.81
N THR A 26 -7.99 -3.05 10.03
CA THR A 26 -7.68 -3.59 8.69
C THR A 26 -7.35 -2.47 7.70
N LEU A 27 -8.06 -1.34 7.74
CA LEU A 27 -7.77 -0.15 6.94
C LEU A 27 -6.42 0.46 7.32
N LEU A 28 -6.10 0.52 8.61
CA LEU A 28 -4.80 0.99 9.11
C LEU A 28 -3.65 0.15 8.57
N VAL A 29 -3.79 -1.18 8.59
CA VAL A 29 -2.78 -2.09 8.01
C VAL A 29 -2.72 -1.94 6.49
N SER A 30 -3.86 -1.73 5.84
CA SER A 30 -3.93 -1.55 4.39
C SER A 30 -3.31 -0.21 3.93
N MET A 31 -3.30 0.82 4.78
CA MET A 31 -2.54 2.04 4.51
C MET A 31 -1.04 1.77 4.38
N GLY A 32 -0.51 0.77 5.10
CA GLY A 32 0.88 0.31 4.92
C GLY A 32 1.15 -0.34 3.55
N TYR A 33 0.12 -0.59 2.75
CA TYR A 33 0.26 -1.02 1.35
C TYR A 33 0.12 0.14 0.34
N LEU A 34 -0.21 1.34 0.80
CA LEU A 34 -0.17 2.56 0.01
C LEU A 34 1.17 3.24 0.24
N ASP A 35 2.16 2.85 -0.56
CA ASP A 35 3.52 3.35 -0.48
C ASP A 35 3.93 4.01 -1.79
N PHE A 36 4.68 5.10 -1.70
CA PHE A 36 5.15 5.86 -2.86
C PHE A 36 6.01 4.99 -3.81
N GLY A 37 6.79 4.05 -3.28
CA GLY A 37 7.59 3.13 -4.07
C GLY A 37 6.73 2.22 -4.96
N LYS A 38 5.59 1.72 -4.44
CA LYS A 38 4.64 0.95 -5.27
C LYS A 38 4.06 1.80 -6.40
N TRP A 39 3.74 3.05 -6.13
CA TRP A 39 3.21 3.97 -7.15
C TRP A 39 4.25 4.28 -8.22
N LEU A 40 5.49 4.54 -7.83
CA LEU A 40 6.59 4.82 -8.76
C LEU A 40 6.81 3.65 -9.73
N VAL A 41 6.84 2.42 -9.18
CA VAL A 41 7.00 1.21 -9.99
C VAL A 41 5.79 0.96 -10.90
N ALA A 42 4.57 1.22 -10.44
CA ALA A 42 3.37 1.10 -11.26
C ALA A 42 3.36 2.10 -12.43
N VAL A 43 3.76 3.35 -12.17
CA VAL A 43 3.89 4.40 -13.20
C VAL A 43 4.99 4.05 -14.20
N GLU A 44 6.17 3.62 -13.73
CA GLU A 44 7.28 3.21 -14.59
C GLU A 44 6.89 2.01 -15.47
N ALA A 45 6.23 1.01 -14.89
CA ALA A 45 5.76 -0.16 -15.63
C ALA A 45 4.69 0.19 -16.67
N GLY A 46 3.74 1.07 -16.34
CA GLY A 46 2.74 1.55 -17.29
C GLY A 46 3.36 2.33 -18.45
N SER A 47 4.27 3.26 -18.14
CA SER A 47 4.95 4.08 -19.16
C SER A 47 5.75 3.23 -20.15
N ARG A 48 6.44 2.18 -19.68
CA ARG A 48 7.32 1.34 -20.50
C ARG A 48 6.61 0.19 -21.22
N PHE A 49 5.66 -0.47 -20.56
CA PHE A 49 5.07 -1.72 -21.05
C PHE A 49 3.56 -1.62 -21.30
N GLY A 50 2.97 -0.42 -21.20
CA GLY A 50 1.57 -0.25 -21.54
C GLY A 50 0.65 -1.00 -20.57
N TYR A 51 -0.35 -1.67 -21.14
CA TYR A 51 -1.33 -2.46 -20.40
C TYR A 51 -0.92 -3.94 -20.20
N ASP A 52 0.24 -4.35 -20.72
CA ASP A 52 0.67 -5.75 -20.76
C ASP A 52 0.88 -6.36 -19.37
N LEU A 53 1.28 -5.54 -18.38
CA LEU A 53 1.48 -5.99 -17.00
C LEU A 53 0.23 -5.90 -16.11
N VAL A 54 -0.90 -5.34 -16.58
CA VAL A 54 -2.08 -5.13 -15.71
C VAL A 54 -2.60 -6.45 -15.17
N LEU A 55 -2.64 -7.49 -16.01
CA LEU A 55 -3.08 -8.83 -15.60
C LEU A 55 -2.17 -9.43 -14.52
N LEU A 56 -0.86 -9.23 -14.66
CA LEU A 56 0.11 -9.74 -13.69
C LEU A 56 0.01 -8.97 -12.37
N VAL A 57 -0.18 -7.65 -12.43
CA VAL A 57 -0.45 -6.81 -11.24
C VAL A 57 -1.70 -7.30 -10.50
N LEU A 58 -2.76 -7.65 -11.24
CA LEU A 58 -3.99 -8.22 -10.67
C LEU A 58 -3.71 -9.56 -9.98
N LEU A 59 -2.97 -10.47 -10.63
CA LEU A 59 -2.60 -11.75 -10.03
C LEU A 59 -1.75 -11.57 -8.76
N PHE A 60 -0.82 -10.62 -8.75
CA PHE A 60 -0.02 -10.30 -7.58
C PHE A 60 -0.87 -9.73 -6.46
N ASN A 61 -1.84 -8.86 -6.77
CA ASN A 61 -2.79 -8.33 -5.78
C ASN A 61 -3.64 -9.45 -5.16
N LEU A 62 -4.13 -10.40 -5.96
CA LEU A 62 -4.85 -11.58 -5.46
C LEU A 62 -3.98 -12.45 -4.55
N SER A 63 -2.71 -12.66 -4.90
CA SER A 63 -1.77 -13.39 -4.03
C SER A 63 -1.54 -12.67 -2.70
N ALA A 64 -1.45 -11.34 -2.71
CA ALA A 64 -1.29 -10.53 -1.51
C ALA A 64 -2.54 -10.60 -0.62
N ILE A 65 -3.74 -10.52 -1.20
CA ILE A 65 -5.01 -10.72 -0.48
C ILE A 65 -5.02 -12.09 0.22
N LEU A 66 -4.64 -13.15 -0.49
CA LEU A 66 -4.61 -14.51 0.06
C LEU A 66 -3.64 -14.61 1.24
N CYS A 67 -2.40 -14.13 1.09
CA CYS A 67 -1.41 -14.13 2.17
C CYS A 67 -1.83 -13.28 3.36
N GLN A 68 -2.44 -12.12 3.11
CA GLN A 68 -2.93 -11.21 4.14
C GLN A 68 -4.09 -11.82 4.92
N TYR A 69 -5.00 -12.51 4.22
CA TYR A 69 -6.11 -13.24 4.82
C TYR A 69 -5.60 -14.39 5.69
N LEU A 70 -4.68 -15.21 5.18
CA LEU A 70 -4.05 -16.30 5.96
C LEU A 70 -3.36 -15.76 7.22
N SER A 71 -2.63 -14.65 7.11
CA SER A 71 -1.98 -13.99 8.25
C SER A 71 -2.99 -13.52 9.33
N SER A 72 -4.16 -13.06 8.90
CA SER A 72 -5.27 -12.71 9.80
C SER A 72 -5.86 -13.97 10.46
N CYS A 73 -6.13 -15.02 9.68
CA CYS A 73 -6.65 -16.29 10.18
C CYS A 73 -5.80 -16.87 11.31
N ILE A 74 -4.48 -16.78 11.18
CA ILE A 74 -3.54 -17.19 12.21
C ILE A 74 -3.82 -16.46 13.53
N GLY A 75 -3.91 -15.13 13.51
CA GLY A 75 -4.21 -14.32 14.70
C GLY A 75 -5.58 -14.62 15.31
N ILE A 76 -6.58 -14.94 14.48
CA ILE A 76 -7.95 -15.28 14.91
C ILE A 76 -8.00 -16.64 15.61
N VAL A 77 -7.42 -17.67 15.00
CA VAL A 77 -7.54 -19.07 15.46
C VAL A 77 -6.61 -19.35 16.63
N THR A 78 -5.34 -19.01 16.49
CA THR A 78 -4.30 -19.39 17.46
C THR A 78 -4.22 -18.45 18.66
N LYS A 79 -4.80 -17.25 18.54
CA LYS A 79 -4.63 -16.13 19.49
C LYS A 79 -3.15 -15.75 19.72
N LYS A 80 -2.27 -16.16 18.82
CA LYS A 80 -0.84 -15.86 18.76
C LYS A 80 -0.56 -15.06 17.49
N ASN A 81 0.47 -14.22 17.52
CA ASN A 81 0.93 -13.55 16.29
C ASN A 81 1.83 -14.49 15.47
N LEU A 82 1.99 -14.16 14.19
CA LEU A 82 2.81 -14.95 13.26
C LEU A 82 4.25 -15.12 13.75
N ALA A 83 4.84 -14.10 14.39
CA ALA A 83 6.21 -14.18 14.91
C ALA A 83 6.33 -15.18 16.08
N GLU A 84 5.36 -15.21 16.99
CA GLU A 84 5.27 -16.15 18.10
C GLU A 84 5.16 -17.60 17.62
N ILE A 85 4.42 -17.84 16.53
CA ILE A 85 4.28 -19.17 15.93
C ILE A 85 5.58 -19.56 15.22
N CYS A 86 6.17 -18.65 14.44
CA CYS A 86 7.46 -18.91 13.81
C CYS A 86 8.52 -19.29 14.87
N HIS A 87 8.54 -18.62 16.02
CA HIS A 87 9.47 -18.94 17.10
C HIS A 87 9.20 -20.28 17.78
N GLN A 88 7.96 -20.78 17.76
CA GLN A 88 7.60 -22.08 18.34
C GLN A 88 7.87 -23.24 17.39
N GLU A 89 7.69 -23.03 16.09
CA GLU A 89 7.79 -24.08 15.07
C GLU A 89 9.18 -24.18 14.43
N TYR A 90 9.93 -23.07 14.35
CA TYR A 90 11.23 -23.03 13.69
C TYR A 90 12.40 -22.90 14.67
N ASP A 91 13.56 -23.43 14.27
CA ASP A 91 14.82 -23.26 14.99
C ASP A 91 15.26 -21.78 15.04
N GLN A 92 16.07 -21.44 16.05
CA GLN A 92 16.51 -20.07 16.33
C GLN A 92 17.20 -19.42 15.12
N LYS A 93 17.95 -20.19 14.33
CA LYS A 93 18.64 -19.70 13.13
C LYS A 93 17.64 -19.19 12.08
N ILE A 94 16.59 -19.96 11.82
CA ILE A 94 15.55 -19.60 10.84
C ILE A 94 14.79 -18.38 11.32
N CYS A 95 14.47 -18.31 12.62
CA CYS A 95 13.82 -17.14 13.21
C CYS A 95 14.64 -15.86 13.05
N VAL A 96 15.96 -15.93 13.21
CA VAL A 96 16.85 -14.78 12.99
C VAL A 96 16.82 -14.34 11.53
N VAL A 97 16.88 -15.28 10.58
CA VAL A 97 16.80 -14.96 9.14
C VAL A 97 15.46 -14.31 8.78
N LEU A 98 14.34 -14.86 9.26
CA LEU A 98 13.00 -14.29 9.05
C LEU A 98 12.87 -12.90 9.69
N GLY A 99 13.41 -12.73 10.90
CA GLY A 99 13.44 -11.45 11.59
C GLY A 99 14.26 -10.40 10.83
N LEU A 100 15.42 -10.78 10.29
CA LEU A 100 16.25 -9.91 9.46
C LEU A 100 15.52 -9.51 8.17
N GLN A 101 14.86 -10.45 7.50
CA GLN A 101 14.06 -10.18 6.29
C GLN A 101 12.91 -9.21 6.58
N ALA A 102 12.17 -9.41 7.69
CA ALA A 102 11.12 -8.50 8.11
C ALA A 102 11.67 -7.12 8.46
N GLY A 103 12.82 -7.05 9.14
CA GLY A 103 13.51 -5.81 9.46
C GLY A 103 13.96 -5.02 8.22
N LEU A 104 14.55 -5.70 7.23
CA LEU A 104 14.93 -5.08 5.95
C LEU A 104 13.70 -4.58 5.17
N SER A 105 12.61 -5.35 5.18
CA SER A 105 11.34 -4.93 4.58
C SER A 105 10.78 -3.68 5.24
N LEU A 106 10.83 -3.61 6.58
CA LEU A 106 10.39 -2.44 7.33
C LEU A 106 11.27 -1.21 7.00
N LEU A 107 12.59 -1.35 7.03
CA LEU A 107 13.51 -0.27 6.69
C LEU A 107 13.29 0.27 5.28
N THR A 108 13.09 -0.62 4.31
CA THR A 108 12.82 -0.22 2.91
C THR A 108 11.53 0.59 2.83
N SER A 109 10.48 0.16 3.53
CA SER A 109 9.19 0.87 3.56
C SER A 109 9.29 2.24 4.22
N GLU A 110 10.15 2.40 5.23
CA GLU A 110 10.39 3.70 5.85
C GLU A 110 11.10 4.65 4.88
N PHE A 111 12.09 4.16 4.11
CA PHE A 111 12.77 4.97 3.10
C PHE A 111 11.81 5.46 2.00
N THR A 112 10.91 4.59 1.52
CA THR A 112 9.93 4.95 0.50
C THR A 112 8.88 5.92 1.03
N MET A 113 8.46 5.78 2.29
CA MET A 113 7.57 6.74 2.95
C MET A 113 8.21 8.12 3.06
N ILE A 114 9.48 8.20 3.50
CA ILE A 114 10.24 9.44 3.57
C ILE A 114 10.34 10.09 2.19
N ALA A 115 10.67 9.32 1.16
CA ALA A 115 10.72 9.81 -0.21
C ALA A 115 9.36 10.35 -0.67
N GLY A 116 8.26 9.68 -0.32
CA GLY A 116 6.91 10.13 -0.61
C GLY A 116 6.55 11.47 0.05
N ILE A 117 6.95 11.67 1.32
CA ILE A 117 6.74 12.95 2.02
C ILE A 117 7.51 14.08 1.34
N VAL A 118 8.77 13.83 0.96
CA VAL A 118 9.62 14.80 0.24
C VAL A 118 8.98 15.20 -1.09
N VAL A 119 8.57 14.23 -1.90
CA VAL A 119 7.93 14.50 -3.19
C VAL A 119 6.58 15.20 -3.02
N GLY A 120 5.75 14.74 -2.08
CA GLY A 120 4.45 15.36 -1.79
C GLY A 120 4.58 16.80 -1.32
N PHE A 121 5.55 17.10 -0.45
CA PHE A 121 5.82 18.46 0.01
C PHE A 121 6.26 19.37 -1.16
N ASN A 122 7.14 18.88 -2.03
CA ASN A 122 7.58 19.63 -3.21
C ASN A 122 6.42 19.97 -4.15
N LEU A 123 5.48 19.04 -4.34
CA LEU A 123 4.30 19.25 -5.17
C LEU A 123 3.31 20.27 -4.57
N VAL A 124 3.12 20.27 -3.25
CA VAL A 124 2.15 21.16 -2.58
C VAL A 124 2.65 22.60 -2.47
N PHE A 125 3.93 22.78 -2.15
CA PHE A 125 4.48 24.11 -1.86
C PHE A 125 5.23 24.72 -3.03
N GLU A 126 5.39 23.98 -4.15
CA GLU A 126 6.22 24.35 -5.31
C GLU A 126 7.63 24.85 -4.89
N SER A 127 8.07 24.41 -3.71
CA SER A 127 9.26 24.94 -3.06
C SER A 127 10.44 24.06 -3.41
N ASN A 128 11.28 24.53 -4.32
CA ASN A 128 12.49 23.83 -4.75
C ASN A 128 13.66 23.90 -3.75
N ASN A 129 13.44 24.35 -2.51
CA ASN A 129 14.53 24.45 -1.54
C ASN A 129 14.72 23.12 -0.78
N PRO A 130 15.74 22.31 -1.11
CA PRO A 130 15.90 20.97 -0.56
C PRO A 130 16.10 20.97 0.97
N ILE A 131 16.65 22.06 1.52
CA ILE A 131 16.93 22.18 2.95
C ILE A 131 15.62 22.24 3.76
N THR A 132 14.64 23.01 3.28
CA THR A 132 13.32 23.13 3.92
C THR A 132 12.60 21.80 3.93
N VAL A 133 12.69 21.06 2.83
CA VAL A 133 12.02 19.76 2.63
C VAL A 133 12.61 18.70 3.55
N VAL A 134 13.94 18.63 3.65
CA VAL A 134 14.64 17.70 4.54
C VAL A 134 14.35 18.03 6.01
N CYS A 135 14.38 19.32 6.38
CA CYS A 135 14.08 19.75 7.75
C CYS A 135 12.63 19.42 8.12
N PHE A 136 11.67 19.73 7.24
CA PHE A 136 10.26 19.40 7.42
C PHE A 136 10.04 17.89 7.55
N THR A 137 10.62 17.09 6.64
CA THR A 137 10.48 15.63 6.67
C THR A 137 11.06 15.03 7.94
N SER A 138 12.24 15.50 8.38
CA SER A 138 12.85 15.08 9.64
C SER A 138 11.98 15.42 10.85
N VAL A 139 11.37 16.62 10.86
CA VAL A 139 10.44 17.01 11.92
C VAL A 139 9.19 16.14 11.87
N VAL A 140 8.56 15.92 10.72
CA VAL A 140 7.36 15.09 10.61
C VAL A 140 7.62 13.66 11.06
N VAL A 141 8.69 13.03 10.58
CA VAL A 141 8.99 11.61 10.88
C VAL A 141 9.38 11.40 12.35
N ASN A 142 10.02 12.37 13.02
CA ASN A 142 10.41 12.22 14.42
C ASN A 142 9.37 12.79 15.39
N LEU A 143 8.85 13.99 15.11
CA LEU A 143 7.95 14.71 16.01
C LEU A 143 6.55 14.11 16.00
N LEU A 144 6.04 13.66 14.85
CA LEU A 144 4.67 13.13 14.77
C LEU A 144 4.52 11.82 15.56
N PRO A 145 5.39 10.80 15.42
CA PRO A 145 5.28 9.59 16.23
C PRO A 145 5.59 9.85 17.70
N TYR A 146 6.54 10.75 17.99
CA TYR A 146 6.88 11.12 19.37
C TYR A 146 5.71 11.81 20.09
N THR A 147 5.05 12.77 19.44
CA THR A 147 3.87 13.45 19.99
C THR A 147 2.69 12.48 20.11
N LEU A 148 2.49 11.58 19.15
CA LEU A 148 1.47 10.52 19.24
C LEU A 148 1.76 9.52 20.36
N SER A 149 3.02 9.26 20.68
CA SER A 149 3.42 8.41 21.81
C SER A 149 3.20 9.09 23.17
N LEU A 150 3.19 10.42 23.22
CA LEU A 150 2.88 11.21 24.42
C LEU A 150 1.37 11.37 24.63
N LEU A 151 0.59 11.31 23.55
CA LEU A 151 -0.86 11.31 23.63
C LEU A 151 -1.37 10.01 24.26
N ASP A 152 -2.48 10.14 24.99
CA ASP A 152 -3.21 8.96 25.46
C ASP A 152 -3.54 8.06 24.26
N LYS A 153 -3.30 6.75 24.41
CA LYS A 153 -3.33 5.74 23.34
C LYS A 153 -4.63 5.81 22.52
N ARG A 154 -5.73 6.18 23.19
CA ARG A 154 -7.04 6.42 22.58
C ARG A 154 -7.08 7.55 21.58
N LYS A 155 -6.50 8.69 21.94
CA LYS A 155 -6.47 9.88 21.08
C LYS A 155 -5.54 9.68 19.88
N ALA A 156 -4.40 9.00 20.08
CA ALA A 156 -3.50 8.64 19.00
C ALA A 156 -4.15 7.68 17.99
N GLY A 157 -4.86 6.66 18.47
CA GLY A 157 -5.62 5.74 17.62
C GLY A 157 -6.72 6.44 16.81
N MET A 158 -7.48 7.35 17.44
CA MET A 158 -8.50 8.14 16.74
C MET A 158 -7.90 9.03 15.65
N PHE A 159 -6.80 9.74 15.94
CA PHE A 159 -6.12 10.58 14.96
C PHE A 159 -5.71 9.78 13.73
N ASN A 160 -5.08 8.63 13.93
CA ASN A 160 -4.66 7.74 12.83
C ASN A 160 -5.86 7.21 12.03
N ALA A 161 -6.98 6.89 12.68
CA ALA A 161 -8.21 6.47 12.01
C ALA A 161 -8.83 7.60 11.17
N TYR A 162 -8.86 8.84 11.69
CA TYR A 162 -9.32 10.00 10.93
C TYR A 162 -8.40 10.33 9.76
N ALA A 163 -7.08 10.30 9.97
CA ALA A 163 -6.10 10.53 8.91
C ALA A 163 -6.25 9.47 7.80
N SER A 164 -6.37 8.19 8.17
CA SER A 164 -6.61 7.11 7.21
C SER A 164 -7.95 7.28 6.47
N GLY A 165 -9.03 7.59 7.19
CA GLY A 165 -10.33 7.86 6.58
C GLY A 165 -10.29 9.05 5.60
N PHE A 166 -9.61 10.14 5.97
CA PHE A 166 -9.42 11.29 5.10
C PHE A 166 -8.63 10.94 3.84
N THR A 167 -7.50 10.24 3.98
CA THR A 167 -6.71 9.76 2.83
C THR A 167 -7.54 8.88 1.91
N LEU A 168 -8.37 7.97 2.46
CA LEU A 168 -9.26 7.13 1.68
C LEU A 168 -10.29 7.96 0.89
N VAL A 169 -10.88 8.99 1.50
CA VAL A 169 -11.84 9.88 0.84
C VAL A 169 -11.17 10.69 -0.28
N CYS A 170 -10.02 11.32 0.01
CA CYS A 170 -9.22 12.01 -1.01
C CYS A 170 -8.89 11.08 -2.18
N PHE A 171 -8.56 9.84 -1.86
CA PHE A 171 -8.23 8.83 -2.85
C PHE A 171 -9.43 8.45 -3.73
N VAL A 172 -10.59 8.16 -3.12
CA VAL A 172 -11.84 7.87 -3.86
C VAL A 172 -12.25 9.06 -4.74
N LEU A 173 -12.12 10.29 -4.23
CA LEU A 173 -12.39 11.49 -5.03
C LEU A 173 -11.42 11.62 -6.20
N GLY A 174 -10.13 11.38 -5.99
CA GLY A 174 -9.11 11.37 -7.04
C GLY A 174 -9.42 10.34 -8.13
N LEU A 175 -9.85 9.13 -7.74
CA LEU A 175 -10.28 8.09 -8.67
C LEU A 175 -11.50 8.52 -9.51
N LEU A 176 -12.51 9.12 -8.86
CA LEU A 176 -13.74 9.58 -9.53
C LEU A 176 -13.45 10.70 -10.54
N VAL A 177 -12.54 11.62 -10.20
CA VAL A 177 -12.13 12.73 -11.08
C VAL A 177 -11.29 12.25 -12.26
N SER A 178 -10.45 11.22 -12.06
CA SER A 178 -9.46 10.80 -13.07
C SER A 178 -10.06 10.10 -14.29
N HIS A 179 -11.35 9.71 -14.29
CA HIS A 179 -12.09 9.07 -15.40
C HIS A 179 -11.19 8.29 -16.39
N PRO A 180 -10.84 7.02 -16.13
CA PRO A 180 -10.00 6.26 -17.04
C PRO A 180 -10.68 6.17 -18.42
N LYS A 181 -10.12 6.85 -19.42
CA LYS A 181 -10.70 7.02 -20.77
C LYS A 181 -10.54 5.79 -21.65
N THR A 182 -9.76 4.79 -21.23
CA THR A 182 -9.49 3.60 -22.02
C THR A 182 -10.33 2.42 -21.52
N PRO A 183 -11.21 1.85 -22.35
CA PRO A 183 -11.83 0.59 -22.02
C PRO A 183 -10.73 -0.46 -21.88
N VAL A 184 -10.82 -1.29 -20.83
CA VAL A 184 -9.99 -2.48 -20.62
C VAL A 184 -10.02 -3.27 -21.93
N ASN A 185 -8.92 -3.23 -22.69
CA ASN A 185 -8.86 -3.98 -23.93
C ASN A 185 -8.87 -5.47 -23.54
N THR A 186 -9.98 -6.16 -23.79
CA THR A 186 -10.21 -7.55 -23.37
C THR A 186 -9.30 -8.55 -24.08
N ASN A 187 -8.52 -8.11 -25.07
CA ASN A 187 -7.41 -8.84 -25.66
C ASN A 187 -6.15 -8.81 -24.77
N VAL A 188 -6.31 -9.18 -23.50
CA VAL A 188 -5.20 -9.33 -22.55
C VAL A 188 -4.50 -10.65 -22.83
N MET A 189 -3.71 -10.67 -23.90
CA MET A 189 -2.83 -11.78 -24.23
C MET A 189 -1.73 -11.85 -23.16
N PHE A 190 -1.34 -13.06 -22.75
CA PHE A 190 -0.20 -13.22 -21.85
C PHE A 190 1.01 -12.46 -22.40
N PRO A 191 1.60 -11.54 -21.63
CA PRO A 191 2.66 -10.70 -22.14
C PRO A 191 3.85 -11.57 -22.53
N LYS A 192 4.42 -11.32 -23.72
CA LYS A 192 5.67 -11.95 -24.12
C LYS A 192 6.78 -11.39 -23.23
N LEU A 193 7.23 -12.20 -22.28
CA LEU A 193 8.28 -11.82 -21.34
C LEU A 193 9.63 -11.70 -22.08
N SER A 194 10.02 -10.47 -22.40
CA SER A 194 11.40 -10.09 -22.74
C SER A 194 12.22 -9.86 -21.45
N GLY A 195 13.56 -9.84 -21.55
CA GLY A 195 14.45 -9.69 -20.40
C GLY A 195 14.14 -8.46 -19.53
N GLU A 196 13.88 -7.31 -20.14
CA GLU A 196 13.53 -6.07 -19.41
C GLU A 196 12.16 -6.15 -18.73
N SER A 197 11.16 -6.74 -19.40
CA SER A 197 9.82 -6.93 -18.82
C SER A 197 9.84 -7.89 -17.63
N ALA A 198 10.73 -8.90 -17.65
CA ALA A 198 10.90 -9.83 -16.54
C ALA A 198 11.52 -9.15 -15.32
N TYR A 199 12.48 -8.23 -15.52
CA TYR A 199 13.04 -7.42 -14.44
C TYR A 199 11.97 -6.51 -13.80
N SER A 200 11.23 -5.75 -14.62
CA SER A 200 10.15 -4.90 -14.11
C SER A 200 9.04 -5.72 -13.42
N LEU A 201 8.74 -6.92 -13.92
CA LEU A 201 7.81 -7.85 -13.27
C LEU A 201 8.30 -8.30 -11.89
N MET A 202 9.59 -8.62 -11.76
CA MET A 202 10.18 -9.02 -10.49
C MET A 202 10.14 -7.88 -9.47
N VAL A 203 10.39 -6.65 -9.91
CA VAL A 203 10.26 -5.44 -9.08
C VAL A 203 8.80 -5.20 -8.67
N LEU A 204 7.85 -5.34 -9.59
CA LEU A 204 6.41 -5.28 -9.32
C LEU A 204 5.96 -6.33 -8.30
N LEU A 205 6.46 -7.56 -8.43
CA LEU A 205 6.15 -8.64 -7.49
C LEU A 205 6.70 -8.32 -6.09
N GLY A 206 7.98 -7.92 -6.03
CA GLY A 206 8.66 -7.61 -4.77
C GLY A 206 8.05 -6.43 -4.04
N THR A 207 7.61 -5.41 -4.77
CA THR A 207 6.90 -4.25 -4.18
C THR A 207 5.49 -4.61 -3.73
N ASN A 208 4.83 -5.60 -4.33
CA ASN A 208 3.48 -5.98 -3.95
C ASN A 208 3.45 -6.72 -2.60
N ILE A 209 4.42 -7.61 -2.36
CA ILE A 209 4.49 -8.44 -1.14
C ILE A 209 5.32 -7.74 -0.05
N ILE A 210 4.63 -7.11 0.91
CA ILE A 210 5.26 -6.41 2.03
C ILE A 210 5.34 -7.34 3.25
N VAL A 211 6.50 -7.96 3.45
CA VAL A 211 6.70 -9.05 4.42
C VAL A 211 6.36 -8.62 5.86
N HIS A 212 6.82 -7.45 6.29
CA HIS A 212 6.58 -6.99 7.65
C HIS A 212 5.08 -6.77 7.95
N ASN A 213 4.26 -6.46 6.94
CA ASN A 213 2.82 -6.26 7.10
C ASN A 213 2.08 -7.54 7.49
N PHE A 214 2.58 -8.73 7.13
CA PHE A 214 1.98 -9.99 7.56
C PHE A 214 2.09 -10.19 9.08
N TYR A 215 3.26 -9.90 9.64
CA TYR A 215 3.51 -9.94 11.08
C TYR A 215 2.67 -8.89 11.82
N THR A 216 2.65 -7.65 11.30
CA THR A 216 1.85 -6.56 11.87
C THR A 216 0.37 -6.92 11.87
N HIS A 217 -0.19 -7.34 10.73
CA HIS A 217 -1.61 -7.68 10.62
C HIS A 217 -2.01 -8.79 11.59
N SER A 218 -1.21 -9.85 11.67
CA SER A 218 -1.44 -10.96 12.59
C SER A 218 -1.47 -10.47 14.05
N SER A 219 -0.58 -9.56 14.43
CA SER A 219 -0.56 -8.98 15.79
C SER A 219 -1.75 -8.06 16.09
N VAL A 220 -2.19 -7.26 15.12
CA VAL A 220 -3.34 -6.37 15.25
C VAL A 220 -4.62 -7.18 15.44
N VAL A 221 -4.80 -8.21 14.61
CA VAL A 221 -5.94 -9.12 14.66
C VAL A 221 -5.95 -9.94 15.95
N GLN A 222 -4.77 -10.39 16.42
CA GLN A 222 -4.61 -11.06 17.72
C GLN A 222 -5.15 -10.20 18.86
N VAL A 223 -4.79 -8.91 18.90
CA VAL A 223 -5.27 -7.99 19.93
C VAL A 223 -6.77 -7.79 19.83
N GLN A 224 -7.30 -7.55 18.62
CA GLN A 224 -8.74 -7.38 18.40
C GLN A 224 -9.56 -8.60 18.87
N ARG A 225 -9.06 -9.81 18.59
CA ARG A 225 -9.66 -11.09 19.03
C ARG A 225 -9.76 -11.21 20.55
N ARG A 226 -8.81 -10.67 21.32
CA ARG A 226 -8.83 -10.73 22.79
C ARG A 226 -9.97 -9.92 23.42
N PHE A 227 -10.49 -8.91 22.70
CA PHE A 227 -11.54 -8.01 23.20
C PHE A 227 -12.92 -8.24 22.56
N GLN A 228 -13.05 -9.17 21.60
CA GLN A 228 -14.32 -9.46 20.93
C GLN A 228 -14.86 -10.85 21.32
N GLY A 229 -16.02 -10.88 21.99
CA GLY A 229 -16.79 -12.09 22.27
C GLY A 229 -17.63 -12.61 21.10
N HIS A 230 -17.30 -12.24 19.86
CA HIS A 230 -18.06 -12.62 18.67
C HIS A 230 -17.82 -14.09 18.26
N THR A 231 -18.84 -14.68 17.64
CA THR A 231 -18.78 -15.99 16.99
C THR A 231 -17.65 -16.02 15.96
N LEU A 232 -16.83 -17.07 15.99
CA LEU A 232 -15.63 -17.20 15.15
C LEU A 232 -15.91 -16.99 13.65
N GLY A 233 -17.04 -17.49 13.14
CA GLY A 233 -17.41 -17.41 11.73
C GLY A 233 -17.69 -15.99 11.21
N THR A 234 -18.36 -15.14 12.00
CA THR A 234 -18.66 -13.75 11.57
C THR A 234 -17.38 -12.92 11.49
N LEU A 235 -16.42 -13.19 12.38
CA LEU A 235 -15.15 -12.46 12.44
C LEU A 235 -14.25 -12.78 11.22
N PHE A 236 -14.28 -14.02 10.73
CA PHE A 236 -13.60 -14.39 9.47
C PHE A 236 -14.18 -13.66 8.27
N HIS A 237 -15.50 -13.65 8.14
CA HIS A 237 -16.18 -13.01 7.03
C HIS A 237 -15.94 -11.49 7.02
N ASP A 238 -16.02 -10.85 8.20
CA ASP A 238 -15.77 -9.42 8.34
C ASP A 238 -14.32 -9.05 7.97
N HIS A 239 -13.31 -9.84 8.39
CA HIS A 239 -11.93 -9.58 7.99
C HIS A 239 -11.66 -9.90 6.51
N LEU A 240 -12.22 -10.97 5.96
CA LEU A 240 -12.10 -11.28 4.54
C LEU A 240 -12.66 -10.14 3.70
N PHE A 241 -13.88 -9.68 4.03
CA PHE A 241 -14.50 -8.56 3.35
C PHE A 241 -13.67 -7.28 3.46
N SER A 242 -13.13 -6.98 4.65
CA SER A 242 -12.32 -5.79 4.86
C SER A 242 -10.99 -5.84 4.10
N VAL A 243 -10.33 -7.00 4.03
CA VAL A 243 -9.09 -7.18 3.24
C VAL A 243 -9.39 -7.05 1.75
N LEU A 244 -10.44 -7.71 1.27
CA LEU A 244 -10.88 -7.61 -0.13
C LEU A 244 -11.19 -6.17 -0.53
N PHE A 245 -11.96 -5.46 0.29
CA PHE A 245 -12.34 -4.07 0.03
C PHE A 245 -11.10 -3.16 -0.07
N ALA A 246 -10.19 -3.25 0.90
CA ALA A 246 -9.01 -2.40 0.93
C ALA A 246 -8.04 -2.72 -0.22
N PHE A 247 -7.77 -3.99 -0.51
CA PHE A 247 -6.86 -4.38 -1.59
C PHE A 247 -7.46 -4.15 -2.98
N SER A 248 -8.78 -4.21 -3.13
CA SER A 248 -9.47 -3.78 -4.36
C SER A 248 -9.28 -2.29 -4.59
N GLY A 249 -9.37 -1.48 -3.53
CA GLY A 249 -9.02 -0.06 -3.58
C GLY A 249 -7.58 0.16 -4.04
N ILE A 250 -6.62 -0.55 -3.43
CA ILE A 250 -5.19 -0.48 -3.78
C ILE A 250 -4.95 -0.88 -5.25
N PHE A 251 -5.59 -1.96 -5.72
CA PHE A 251 -5.51 -2.38 -7.11
C PHE A 251 -6.02 -1.29 -8.06
N LEU A 252 -7.15 -0.67 -7.72
CA LEU A 252 -7.72 0.41 -8.51
C LEU A 252 -6.78 1.62 -8.57
N VAL A 253 -6.09 1.98 -7.48
CA VAL A 253 -5.00 2.99 -7.50
C VAL A 253 -3.99 2.66 -8.57
N ASN A 254 -3.42 1.46 -8.48
CA ASN A 254 -2.32 1.05 -9.32
C ASN A 254 -2.77 1.00 -10.79
N TYR A 255 -4.00 0.55 -11.05
CA TYR A 255 -4.58 0.55 -12.38
C TYR A 255 -4.71 1.98 -12.95
N ILE A 256 -5.25 2.94 -12.19
CA ILE A 256 -5.39 4.33 -12.66
C ILE A 256 -4.03 4.96 -12.90
N LEU A 257 -3.07 4.80 -11.98
CA LEU A 257 -1.72 5.32 -12.15
C LEU A 257 -1.05 4.78 -13.41
N MET A 258 -1.16 3.46 -13.61
CA MET A 258 -0.59 2.80 -14.77
C MET A 258 -1.28 3.27 -16.06
N SER A 259 -2.62 3.36 -16.08
CA SER A 259 -3.39 3.88 -17.21
C SER A 259 -3.02 5.32 -17.56
N SER A 260 -2.88 6.19 -16.55
CA SER A 260 -2.46 7.58 -16.73
C SER A 260 -1.06 7.68 -17.32
N ALA A 261 -0.13 6.86 -16.83
CA ALA A 261 1.25 6.81 -17.33
C ALA A 261 1.31 6.34 -18.80
N VAL A 262 0.42 5.42 -19.21
CA VAL A 262 0.29 5.01 -20.62
C VAL A 262 -0.20 6.15 -21.49
N ASP A 263 -1.23 6.87 -21.06
CA ASP A 263 -1.80 7.98 -21.83
C ASP A 263 -0.81 9.14 -21.96
N GLU A 264 -0.07 9.45 -20.90
CA GLU A 264 1.01 10.45 -20.92
C GLU A 264 2.13 10.03 -21.88
N SER A 265 2.62 8.79 -21.77
CA SER A 265 3.65 8.24 -22.67
C SER A 265 3.25 8.32 -24.15
N LYS A 266 1.99 7.98 -24.47
CA LYS A 266 1.43 8.10 -25.82
C LYS A 266 1.37 9.56 -26.29
N ASN A 267 0.95 10.48 -25.42
CA ASN A 267 0.88 11.90 -25.75
C ASN A 267 2.29 12.49 -26.00
N THR A 268 3.27 12.17 -25.15
CA THR A 268 4.67 12.61 -25.35
C THR A 268 5.24 12.07 -26.66
N MET A 269 4.97 10.81 -27.00
CA MET A 269 5.39 10.23 -28.27
C MET A 269 4.72 10.92 -29.47
N ALA A 270 3.42 11.23 -29.37
CA ALA A 270 2.68 11.93 -30.42
C ALA A 270 3.21 13.36 -30.65
N ILE A 271 3.51 14.09 -29.58
CA ILE A 271 4.11 15.43 -29.64
C ILE A 271 5.49 15.37 -30.31
N ASN A 272 6.37 14.47 -29.84
CA ASN A 272 7.71 14.30 -30.42
C ASN A 272 7.66 13.96 -31.93
N PHE A 273 6.68 13.14 -32.35
CA PHE A 273 6.49 12.80 -33.75
C PHE A 273 5.97 13.99 -34.57
N GLN A 274 5.05 14.79 -34.02
CA GLN A 274 4.58 16.02 -34.66
C GLN A 274 5.71 17.04 -34.83
N ASP A 275 6.54 17.22 -33.81
CA ASP A 275 7.71 18.12 -33.84
C ASP A 275 8.74 17.64 -34.87
N ALA A 276 9.05 16.34 -34.90
CA ALA A 276 9.95 15.76 -35.90
C ALA A 276 9.42 15.94 -37.34
N ARG A 277 8.09 15.81 -37.53
CA ARG A 277 7.45 16.04 -38.84
C ARG A 277 7.50 17.51 -39.26
N GLN A 278 7.33 18.44 -38.33
CA GLN A 278 7.47 19.88 -38.62
C GLN A 278 8.91 20.24 -39.01
N LEU A 279 9.91 19.70 -38.31
CA LEU A 279 11.33 19.90 -38.65
C LEU A 279 11.71 19.35 -40.02
N MET A 280 11.23 18.16 -40.40
CA MET A 280 11.44 17.62 -41.75
C MET A 280 10.80 18.46 -42.85
N ASN A 281 9.62 19.04 -42.60
CA ASN A 281 8.95 19.89 -43.57
C ASN A 281 9.65 21.24 -43.77
N GLN A 282 10.28 21.79 -42.71
CA GLN A 282 11.09 23.02 -42.80
C GLN A 282 12.43 22.80 -43.51
N ALA A 283 13.02 21.61 -43.41
CA ALA A 283 14.28 21.28 -44.09
C ALA A 283 14.14 21.01 -45.60
N ASN A 284 12.90 20.84 -46.09
CA ASN A 284 12.59 20.60 -47.50
C ASN A 284 12.11 21.86 -48.25
N GLN A 285 12.21 23.05 -47.63
CA GLN A 285 12.01 24.37 -48.25
C GLN A 285 13.34 25.10 -48.37
#